data_AF-A0A093X5L4-F1
#
_entry.id   AF-A0A093X5L4-F1
#
_cell.length_a   1.000
_cell.length_b   1.000
_cell.length_c   1.000
_cell.angle_alpha   90.00
_cell.angle_beta   90.00
_cell.angle_gamma   90.00
#
_symmetry.space_group_name_H-M   'P 1'
#
loop_
_entity.id
_entity.type
_entity.pdbx_description
1 polymer ?
#
loop_
_entity_poly.entity_id
_entity_poly.type
_entity_poly.pdbx_seq_one_letter_code
_entity_poly.pdbx_strand_id
1 'polypeptide(L)'
;MQYSFVNTKVSQVVEYAFQALALDDHRAAFAPAVWEQPHQPANLKVLAQAWFPGVHSNIGGAGGYDDQSLANDTLAWMLSHLKTADKSDDGKPLLDFDASYLDWIFSLNVAHCNNTPSVGGYRGWALGKMDETLTTAYSFVGDVKPWAGWENWRDWAHPGDLARTPGQYESYSAKSGRRTKRKRPLVDSNETIHPSARVRVACGGKGLDDVGPYFPKGLEGFKIVGPEGADMRDPLAQGFKWVGKDVDGKEVVLEECKLGAIEIALLVASREAVEEQERKKGVRSQEVEWQRGDVTGVVNGKDKH
;
A
#
# COMPACT_ATOMS: atom_id res chain seq x y z
N MET A 1 -5.37 22.27 -24.22
CA MET A 1 -5.74 22.12 -22.80
C MET A 1 -4.45 22.12 -21.98
N GLN A 2 -4.20 23.17 -21.20
CA GLN A 2 -3.11 23.16 -20.22
C GLN A 2 -3.61 22.37 -19.00
N TYR A 3 -3.08 21.17 -18.79
CA TYR A 3 -3.26 20.45 -17.54
C TYR A 3 -2.47 21.19 -16.44
N SER A 4 -3.15 21.92 -15.56
CA SER A 4 -2.52 22.50 -14.36
C SER A 4 -2.63 21.51 -13.22
N PHE A 5 -1.49 21.16 -12.59
CA PHE A 5 -1.47 20.36 -11.37
C PHE A 5 -2.34 21.04 -10.30
N VAL A 6 -3.43 20.38 -9.91
CA VAL A 6 -4.28 20.86 -8.82
C VAL A 6 -3.54 20.51 -7.53
N ASN A 7 -3.08 21.58 -6.87
CA ASN A 7 -2.65 21.69 -5.47
C ASN A 7 -2.79 20.42 -4.58
N THR A 8 -1.81 20.12 -3.73
CA THR A 8 -1.85 19.03 -2.73
C THR A 8 -2.94 19.21 -1.65
N LYS A 9 -3.71 20.30 -1.71
CA LYS A 9 -4.79 20.59 -0.75
C LYS A 9 -6.08 19.93 -1.20
N VAL A 10 -6.71 19.21 -0.28
CA VAL A 10 -8.10 18.79 -0.47
C VAL A 10 -8.98 20.04 -0.67
N SER A 11 -10.00 19.95 -1.52
CA SER A 11 -10.94 21.05 -1.74
C SER A 11 -11.80 21.29 -0.49
N GLN A 12 -12.10 22.55 -0.17
CA GLN A 12 -12.91 22.91 1.01
C GLN A 12 -14.34 22.34 1.00
N VAL A 13 -14.84 21.95 -0.18
CA VAL A 13 -16.19 21.36 -0.33
C VAL A 13 -16.22 19.84 -0.19
N VAL A 14 -15.07 19.18 -0.12
CA VAL A 14 -14.99 17.72 0.06
C VAL A 14 -15.20 17.38 1.54
N GLU A 15 -16.08 16.42 1.81
CA GLU A 15 -16.38 15.94 3.17
C GLU A 15 -15.51 14.74 3.58
N TYR A 16 -15.21 13.85 2.64
CA TYR A 16 -14.44 12.62 2.87
C TYR A 16 -13.37 12.46 1.79
N ALA A 17 -12.12 12.28 2.20
CA ALA A 17 -10.98 12.08 1.31
C ALA A 17 -10.19 10.85 1.76
N PHE A 18 -10.15 9.82 0.91
CA PHE A 18 -9.46 8.56 1.17
C PHE A 18 -8.42 8.30 0.08
N GLN A 19 -7.18 8.02 0.47
CA GLN A 19 -6.08 7.74 -0.47
C GLN A 19 -5.31 6.49 -0.05
N ALA A 20 -5.26 5.51 -0.94
CA ALA A 20 -4.34 4.38 -0.84
C ALA A 20 -3.07 4.70 -1.62
N LEU A 21 -1.91 4.51 -0.98
CA LEU A 21 -0.59 4.91 -1.49
C LEU A 21 0.34 3.69 -1.59
N ALA A 22 1.14 3.63 -2.65
CA ALA A 22 2.09 2.54 -2.90
C ALA A 22 3.44 2.81 -2.24
N LEU A 23 3.90 1.93 -1.34
CA LEU A 23 5.21 2.03 -0.69
C LEU A 23 6.38 1.71 -1.61
N ASP A 24 6.20 0.76 -2.52
CA ASP A 24 7.30 0.13 -3.27
C ASP A 24 7.42 0.63 -4.70
N ASP A 25 6.55 1.56 -5.11
CA ASP A 25 6.72 2.25 -6.39
C ASP A 25 7.89 3.23 -6.31
N HIS A 26 8.86 3.13 -7.19
CA HIS A 26 10.05 3.99 -7.18
C HIS A 26 10.13 4.92 -8.41
N ARG A 27 9.14 4.87 -9.31
CA ARG A 27 9.18 5.62 -10.56
C ARG A 27 8.93 7.10 -10.31
N ALA A 28 9.82 7.95 -10.82
CA ALA A 28 9.71 9.40 -10.65
C ALA A 28 8.43 10.00 -11.25
N ALA A 29 7.99 9.48 -12.41
CA ALA A 29 6.75 9.90 -13.08
C ALA A 29 5.49 9.59 -12.26
N PHE A 30 5.57 8.65 -11.31
CA PHE A 30 4.47 8.25 -10.42
C PHE A 30 4.67 8.70 -8.98
N ALA A 31 5.46 9.76 -8.76
CA ALA A 31 5.58 10.37 -7.43
C ALA A 31 4.18 10.74 -6.90
N PRO A 32 3.81 10.30 -5.68
CA PRO A 32 2.47 10.51 -5.18
C PRO A 32 2.25 11.98 -4.83
N ALA A 33 1.06 12.48 -5.15
CA ALA A 33 0.55 13.72 -4.61
C ALA A 33 -0.18 13.42 -3.30
N VAL A 34 0.57 13.37 -2.20
CA VAL A 34 0.01 13.23 -0.84
C VAL A 34 -0.80 14.48 -0.52
N TRP A 35 -1.98 14.27 0.07
CA TRP A 35 -2.90 15.35 0.39
C TRP A 35 -2.59 16.00 1.74
N GLU A 36 -2.88 17.29 1.88
CA GLU A 36 -2.89 18.02 3.15
C GLU A 36 -4.31 18.54 3.44
N GLN A 37 -4.61 18.76 4.72
CA GLN A 37 -5.90 19.33 5.10
C GLN A 37 -6.13 20.71 4.44
N PRO A 38 -7.39 21.01 4.07
CA PRO A 38 -7.76 22.32 3.54
C PRO A 38 -7.63 23.40 4.61
N HIS A 39 -7.47 24.64 4.16
CA HIS A 39 -7.57 25.79 5.04
C HIS A 39 -9.00 25.92 5.57
N GLN A 40 -9.14 26.24 6.85
CA GLN A 40 -10.44 26.46 7.47
C GLN A 40 -11.04 27.82 7.06
N PRO A 41 -12.37 27.92 6.91
CA PRO A 41 -13.37 26.86 7.12
C PRO A 41 -13.42 25.84 5.97
N ALA A 42 -13.65 24.57 6.29
CA ALA A 42 -13.83 23.48 5.32
C ALA A 42 -14.87 22.45 5.80
N ASN A 43 -15.51 21.77 4.85
CA ASN A 43 -16.50 20.72 5.12
C ASN A 43 -15.86 19.36 5.43
N LEU A 44 -14.53 19.27 5.36
CA LEU A 44 -13.80 18.01 5.51
C LEU A 44 -14.01 17.41 6.90
N LYS A 45 -14.65 16.25 6.93
CA LYS A 45 -14.91 15.43 8.12
C LYS A 45 -13.78 14.42 8.33
N VAL A 46 -13.33 13.75 7.25
CA VAL A 46 -12.25 12.75 7.33
C VAL A 46 -11.28 12.89 6.16
N LEU A 47 -10.00 12.94 6.47
CA LEU A 47 -8.89 12.68 5.55
C LEU A 47 -8.16 11.43 6.05
N ALA A 48 -8.16 10.34 5.29
CA ALA A 48 -7.39 9.15 5.61
C ALA A 48 -6.47 8.79 4.44
N GLN A 49 -5.18 8.68 4.71
CA GLN A 49 -4.19 8.29 3.72
C GLN A 49 -3.39 7.11 4.29
N ALA A 50 -3.41 5.97 3.60
CA ALA A 50 -2.75 4.75 4.07
C ALA A 50 -1.75 4.25 3.02
N TRP A 51 -0.56 3.92 3.50
CA TRP A 51 0.53 3.37 2.71
C TRP A 51 0.50 1.83 2.75
N PHE A 52 0.49 1.21 1.58
CA PHE A 52 0.37 -0.24 1.39
C PHE A 52 1.62 -0.82 0.71
N PRO A 53 1.96 -2.09 1.00
CA PRO A 53 2.98 -2.81 0.27
C PRO A 53 2.55 -3.01 -1.18
N GLY A 54 3.47 -2.79 -2.13
CA GLY A 54 3.22 -2.94 -3.56
C GLY A 54 3.60 -1.72 -4.40
N VAL A 55 3.67 -1.93 -5.72
CA VAL A 55 3.84 -0.87 -6.71
C VAL A 55 2.48 -0.29 -7.13
N HIS A 56 2.46 0.76 -7.96
CA HIS A 56 1.24 1.49 -8.33
C HIS A 56 0.03 0.59 -8.69
N SER A 57 0.26 -0.44 -9.50
CA SER A 57 -0.80 -1.34 -9.95
C SER A 57 -1.23 -2.37 -8.92
N ASN A 58 -0.37 -2.72 -7.94
CA ASN A 58 -0.79 -3.51 -6.79
C ASN A 58 -1.75 -2.73 -5.90
N ILE A 59 -1.72 -1.40 -5.93
CA ILE A 59 -2.59 -0.56 -5.10
C ILE A 59 -3.87 -0.18 -5.83
N GLY A 60 -3.76 0.27 -7.08
CA GLY A 60 -4.91 0.72 -7.87
C GLY A 60 -5.67 -0.39 -8.62
N GLY A 61 -5.06 -1.57 -8.75
CA GLY A 61 -5.49 -2.60 -9.69
C GLY A 61 -5.13 -2.24 -11.13
N ALA A 62 -4.64 -3.20 -11.91
CA ALA A 62 -4.44 -3.01 -13.34
C ALA A 62 -4.65 -4.34 -14.09
N GLY A 63 -5.32 -4.25 -15.25
CA GLY A 63 -5.55 -5.36 -16.18
C GLY A 63 -4.28 -5.78 -16.90
N GLY A 64 -3.34 -6.38 -16.18
CA GLY A 64 -2.05 -6.85 -16.69
C GLY A 64 -1.18 -7.58 -15.66
N TYR A 65 -1.59 -7.63 -14.39
CA TYR A 65 -0.94 -8.42 -13.34
C TYR A 65 -1.76 -9.68 -13.07
N ASP A 66 -1.10 -10.82 -13.02
CA ASP A 66 -1.75 -12.11 -12.76
C ASP A 66 -2.17 -12.23 -11.28
N ASP A 67 -1.49 -11.54 -10.36
CA ASP A 67 -1.85 -11.50 -8.95
C ASP A 67 -2.47 -10.15 -8.56
N GLN A 68 -3.77 -10.16 -8.24
CA GLN A 68 -4.53 -8.99 -7.80
C GLN A 68 -4.78 -8.97 -6.28
N SER A 69 -4.18 -9.88 -5.51
CA SER A 69 -4.45 -10.02 -4.08
C SER A 69 -4.14 -8.75 -3.28
N LEU A 70 -3.03 -8.05 -3.58
CA LEU A 70 -2.71 -6.77 -2.92
C LEU A 70 -3.69 -5.65 -3.28
N ALA A 71 -4.24 -5.66 -4.50
CA ALA A 71 -5.25 -4.68 -4.93
C ALA A 71 -6.60 -4.95 -4.26
N ASN A 72 -6.89 -6.22 -3.92
CA ASN A 72 -8.06 -6.55 -3.12
C ASN A 72 -7.93 -6.02 -1.68
N ASP A 73 -6.72 -6.03 -1.10
CA ASP A 73 -6.47 -5.49 0.24
C ASP A 73 -6.78 -3.97 0.27
N THR A 74 -6.29 -3.21 -0.72
CA THR A 74 -6.56 -1.77 -0.82
C THR A 74 -8.02 -1.45 -1.14
N LEU A 75 -8.65 -2.27 -1.98
CA LEU A 75 -10.08 -2.16 -2.26
C LEU A 75 -10.90 -2.38 -0.99
N ALA A 76 -10.63 -3.43 -0.21
CA ALA A 76 -11.33 -3.70 1.04
C ALA A 76 -11.20 -2.56 2.05
N TRP A 77 -10.03 -1.92 2.13
CA TRP A 77 -9.82 -0.72 2.93
C TRP A 77 -10.69 0.45 2.46
N MET A 78 -10.72 0.71 1.15
CA MET A 78 -11.55 1.77 0.57
C MET A 78 -13.05 1.53 0.84
N LEU A 79 -13.52 0.29 0.64
CA LEU A 79 -14.91 -0.10 0.89
C LEU A 79 -15.28 0.07 2.37
N SER A 80 -14.37 -0.28 3.29
CA SER A 80 -14.58 -0.11 4.73
C SER A 80 -14.78 1.35 5.13
N HIS A 81 -13.97 2.25 4.57
CA HIS A 81 -14.17 3.70 4.76
C HIS A 81 -15.50 4.16 4.18
N LEU A 82 -15.83 3.80 2.94
CA LEU A 82 -17.07 4.22 2.29
C LEU A 82 -18.34 3.73 3.02
N LYS A 83 -18.28 2.54 3.63
CA LYS A 83 -19.40 1.99 4.41
C LYS A 83 -19.58 2.68 5.77
N THR A 84 -18.54 3.34 6.30
CA THR A 84 -18.55 3.94 7.64
C THR A 84 -18.47 5.46 7.65
N ALA A 85 -18.07 6.07 6.53
CA ALA A 85 -17.79 7.50 6.39
C ALA A 85 -18.97 8.36 6.81
N ASP A 86 -20.14 8.13 6.25
CA ASP A 86 -21.37 8.80 6.65
C ASP A 86 -22.57 7.87 6.58
N LYS A 87 -23.65 8.32 7.20
CA LYS A 87 -24.96 7.69 7.07
C LYS A 87 -25.90 8.63 6.33
N SER A 88 -26.72 8.09 5.43
CA SER A 88 -27.84 8.83 4.86
C SER A 88 -28.84 9.24 5.96
N ASP A 89 -29.77 10.14 5.63
CA ASP A 89 -30.79 10.63 6.57
C ASP A 89 -31.62 9.51 7.23
N ASP A 90 -31.69 8.32 6.62
CA ASP A 90 -32.34 7.11 7.13
C ASP A 90 -31.41 6.20 7.98
N GLY A 91 -30.19 6.66 8.29
CA GLY A 91 -29.23 5.97 9.15
C GLY A 91 -28.44 4.84 8.50
N LYS A 92 -28.57 4.64 7.17
CA LYS A 92 -27.85 3.60 6.41
C LYS A 92 -26.50 4.09 5.88
N PRO A 93 -25.53 3.21 5.60
CA PRO A 93 -24.29 3.58 4.93
C PRO A 93 -24.53 4.31 3.60
N LEU A 94 -23.66 5.28 3.26
CA LEU A 94 -23.70 5.96 1.96
C LEU A 94 -23.60 5.00 0.77
N LEU A 95 -22.78 3.96 0.91
CA LEU A 95 -22.65 2.87 -0.04
C LEU A 95 -22.79 1.54 0.70
N ASP A 96 -23.61 0.66 0.16
CA ASP A 96 -23.70 -0.72 0.61
C ASP A 96 -23.22 -1.66 -0.50
N PHE A 97 -22.64 -2.78 -0.10
CA PHE A 97 -21.99 -3.73 -0.99
C PHE A 97 -22.56 -5.11 -0.76
N ASP A 98 -22.84 -5.82 -1.85
CA ASP A 98 -23.31 -7.20 -1.79
C ASP A 98 -22.17 -8.12 -1.35
N ALA A 99 -22.27 -8.62 -0.12
CA ALA A 99 -21.28 -9.51 0.48
C ALA A 99 -21.10 -10.79 -0.35
N SER A 100 -22.18 -11.35 -0.90
CA SER A 100 -22.10 -12.58 -1.71
C SER A 100 -21.34 -12.35 -3.01
N TYR A 101 -21.46 -11.16 -3.59
CA TYR A 101 -20.71 -10.77 -4.77
C TYR A 101 -19.22 -10.56 -4.46
N LEU A 102 -18.90 -9.94 -3.32
CA LEU A 102 -17.52 -9.79 -2.86
C LEU A 102 -16.86 -11.15 -2.59
N ASP A 103 -17.56 -12.07 -1.93
CA ASP A 103 -17.09 -13.44 -1.67
C ASP A 103 -16.88 -14.22 -2.97
N TRP A 104 -17.78 -14.03 -3.95
CA TRP A 104 -17.64 -14.65 -5.27
C TRP A 104 -16.42 -14.12 -6.03
N ILE A 105 -16.22 -12.80 -6.08
CA ILE A 105 -15.02 -12.20 -6.70
C ILE A 105 -13.75 -12.68 -6.00
N PHE A 106 -13.75 -12.71 -4.66
CA PHE A 106 -12.62 -13.23 -3.90
C PHE A 106 -12.30 -14.68 -4.27
N SER A 107 -13.32 -15.54 -4.33
CA SER A 107 -13.18 -16.94 -4.72
C SER A 107 -12.63 -17.10 -6.14
N LEU A 108 -13.05 -16.26 -7.08
CA LEU A 108 -12.50 -16.23 -8.44
C LEU A 108 -11.03 -15.82 -8.45
N ASN A 109 -10.64 -14.83 -7.65
CA ASN A 109 -9.23 -14.41 -7.55
C ASN A 109 -8.36 -15.54 -6.98
N VAL A 110 -8.78 -16.17 -5.89
CA VAL A 110 -8.07 -17.34 -5.31
C VAL A 110 -7.92 -18.46 -6.35
N ALA A 111 -8.99 -18.78 -7.07
CA ALA A 111 -8.94 -19.79 -8.12
C ALA A 111 -8.01 -19.38 -9.26
N HIS A 112 -7.99 -18.10 -9.65
CA HIS A 112 -7.07 -17.59 -10.66
C HIS A 112 -5.61 -17.73 -10.20
N CYS A 113 -5.25 -17.21 -9.02
CA CYS A 113 -3.89 -17.32 -8.47
C CYS A 113 -3.42 -18.79 -8.41
N ASN A 114 -4.31 -19.71 -8.05
CA ASN A 114 -4.01 -21.14 -7.96
C ASN A 114 -3.84 -21.84 -9.32
N ASN A 115 -4.48 -21.33 -10.38
CA ASN A 115 -4.39 -21.89 -11.72
C ASN A 115 -3.35 -21.19 -12.60
N THR A 116 -2.77 -20.08 -12.15
CA THR A 116 -1.81 -19.28 -12.93
C THR A 116 -0.36 -19.57 -12.48
N PRO A 117 0.46 -20.27 -13.29
CA PRO A 117 1.80 -20.69 -12.89
C PRO A 117 2.76 -19.55 -12.53
N SER A 118 2.63 -18.39 -13.18
CA SER A 118 3.45 -17.19 -12.92
C SER A 118 3.21 -16.55 -11.55
N VAL A 119 2.06 -16.85 -10.92
CA VAL A 119 1.72 -16.42 -9.54
C VAL A 119 2.22 -17.43 -8.52
N GLY A 120 2.17 -18.73 -8.86
CA GLY A 120 2.62 -19.80 -7.98
C GLY A 120 1.63 -20.14 -6.86
N GLY A 121 0.36 -19.77 -7.01
CA GLY A 121 -0.70 -20.03 -6.03
C GLY A 121 -1.10 -18.80 -5.23
N TYR A 122 -2.30 -18.86 -4.64
CA TYR A 122 -2.75 -17.85 -3.69
C TYR A 122 -1.90 -17.90 -2.41
N ARG A 123 -1.42 -16.74 -1.96
CA ARG A 123 -0.41 -16.63 -0.89
C ARG A 123 -0.96 -16.15 0.44
N GLY A 124 -2.25 -15.82 0.48
CA GLY A 124 -2.88 -15.18 1.63
C GLY A 124 -2.76 -13.65 1.62
N TRP A 125 -3.51 -13.05 2.54
CA TRP A 125 -3.61 -11.61 2.75
C TRP A 125 -2.23 -10.97 2.96
N ALA A 126 -1.99 -9.78 2.41
CA ALA A 126 -0.72 -9.06 2.43
C ALA A 126 0.50 -9.73 1.73
N LEU A 127 0.42 -11.00 1.35
CA LEU A 127 1.54 -11.80 0.83
C LEU A 127 1.53 -11.98 -0.70
N GLY A 128 0.62 -11.30 -1.38
CA GLY A 128 0.53 -11.28 -2.85
C GLY A 128 1.83 -10.91 -3.55
N LYS A 129 2.00 -11.42 -4.77
CA LYS A 129 3.15 -11.10 -5.61
C LYS A 129 3.15 -9.63 -6.03
N MET A 130 4.33 -9.03 -6.08
CA MET A 130 4.54 -7.66 -6.58
C MET A 130 5.42 -7.77 -7.83
N ASP A 131 4.89 -7.47 -9.01
CA ASP A 131 5.71 -7.48 -10.23
C ASP A 131 6.18 -6.06 -10.61
N GLU A 132 7.42 -5.93 -11.06
CA GLU A 132 8.05 -4.66 -11.45
C GLU A 132 7.81 -4.31 -12.95
N THR A 133 6.68 -4.75 -13.51
CA THR A 133 6.56 -4.91 -14.98
C THR A 133 6.11 -3.67 -15.76
N LEU A 134 5.66 -2.59 -15.12
CA LEU A 134 5.24 -1.36 -15.82
C LEU A 134 6.32 -0.28 -15.92
N THR A 135 7.57 -0.57 -15.53
CA THR A 135 8.71 0.34 -15.74
C THR A 135 9.02 0.49 -17.23
N THR A 136 8.83 -0.56 -18.03
CA THR A 136 9.16 -0.56 -19.46
C THR A 136 8.24 0.33 -20.29
N ALA A 137 6.92 0.32 -20.06
CA ALA A 137 5.97 1.11 -20.87
C ALA A 137 5.85 2.59 -20.45
N TYR A 138 6.15 2.92 -19.19
CA TYR A 138 5.97 4.27 -18.65
C TYR A 138 7.26 5.04 -18.36
N SER A 139 8.43 4.40 -18.48
CA SER A 139 9.72 5.12 -18.53
C SER A 139 9.84 6.04 -19.76
N PHE A 140 9.00 5.84 -20.79
CA PHE A 140 8.96 6.68 -22.00
C PHE A 140 8.34 8.07 -21.82
N VAL A 141 7.76 8.41 -20.66
CA VAL A 141 7.09 9.71 -20.46
C VAL A 141 8.05 10.82 -20.01
N GLY A 142 9.36 10.55 -19.94
CA GLY A 142 10.42 11.55 -19.76
C GLY A 142 11.40 11.57 -20.94
N ASP A 143 11.32 12.59 -21.79
CA ASP A 143 12.31 13.04 -22.78
C ASP A 143 13.27 11.98 -23.38
N VAL A 144 12.77 11.05 -24.21
CA VAL A 144 13.64 10.22 -25.05
C VAL A 144 14.03 10.98 -26.32
N LYS A 145 15.31 11.31 -26.49
CA LYS A 145 15.82 11.94 -27.72
C LYS A 145 15.84 10.92 -28.88
N PRO A 146 15.34 11.25 -30.09
CA PRO A 146 15.07 10.27 -31.16
C PRO A 146 16.28 9.55 -31.79
N TRP A 147 17.51 9.78 -31.33
CA TRP A 147 18.73 9.33 -32.01
C TRP A 147 19.54 8.26 -31.25
N ALA A 148 19.12 7.85 -30.04
CA ALA A 148 19.82 6.82 -29.28
C ALA A 148 19.34 5.42 -29.70
N GLY A 149 20.29 4.56 -30.11
CA GLY A 149 20.04 3.21 -30.61
C GLY A 149 19.50 2.23 -29.55
N TRP A 150 18.82 1.20 -30.04
CA TRP A 150 18.07 0.16 -29.30
C TRP A 150 18.92 -0.75 -28.39
N GLU A 151 20.25 -0.69 -28.48
CA GLU A 151 21.15 -1.62 -27.79
C GLU A 151 21.50 -1.19 -26.35
N ASN A 152 21.26 0.07 -25.97
CA ASN A 152 21.67 0.62 -24.66
C ASN A 152 20.51 1.09 -23.76
N TRP A 153 19.26 0.70 -24.04
CA TRP A 153 18.06 1.28 -23.38
C TRP A 153 18.00 1.10 -21.85
N ARG A 154 18.62 0.05 -21.30
CA ARG A 154 18.71 -0.21 -19.85
C ARG A 154 19.48 0.89 -19.11
N ASP A 155 20.49 1.51 -19.76
CA ASP A 155 21.33 2.54 -19.14
C ASP A 155 20.63 3.91 -19.04
N TRP A 156 19.56 4.13 -19.83
CA TRP A 156 18.82 5.40 -19.87
C TRP A 156 17.48 5.36 -19.12
N ALA A 157 17.03 4.18 -18.68
CA ALA A 157 15.81 4.00 -17.88
C ALA A 157 15.95 4.46 -16.41
N HIS A 158 17.09 5.07 -16.04
CA HIS A 158 17.37 5.52 -14.69
C HIS A 158 17.32 7.06 -14.47
N PRO A 159 16.28 7.81 -14.89
CA PRO A 159 15.94 9.03 -14.19
C PRO A 159 15.15 8.68 -12.91
N GLY A 160 15.90 8.30 -11.88
CA GLY A 160 15.47 8.37 -10.47
C GLY A 160 14.69 7.16 -9.95
N ASP A 161 15.40 6.19 -9.42
CA ASP A 161 14.92 5.27 -8.39
C ASP A 161 14.62 6.08 -7.11
N LEU A 162 13.40 6.62 -7.04
CA LEU A 162 12.94 7.51 -5.97
C LEU A 162 12.10 6.71 -4.99
N ALA A 163 12.78 6.16 -3.98
CA ALA A 163 12.13 5.61 -2.80
C ALA A 163 11.10 6.61 -2.26
N ARG A 164 9.91 6.10 -1.94
CA ARG A 164 8.86 6.91 -1.32
C ARG A 164 9.31 7.39 0.05
N THR A 165 8.79 8.52 0.50
CA THR A 165 9.16 9.09 1.80
C THR A 165 7.91 9.38 2.64
N PRO A 166 7.19 8.34 3.09
CA PRO A 166 5.99 8.49 3.93
C PRO A 166 6.22 9.46 5.10
N GLY A 167 5.26 10.36 5.32
CA GLY A 167 5.32 11.39 6.38
C GLY A 167 6.31 12.53 6.14
N GLN A 168 7.03 12.54 5.01
CA GLN A 168 8.09 13.51 4.71
C GLN A 168 7.85 14.27 3.39
N TYR A 169 6.65 14.16 2.82
CA TYR A 169 6.31 14.88 1.59
C TYR A 169 6.15 16.39 1.82
N GLU A 170 6.48 17.16 0.79
CA GLU A 170 6.43 18.62 0.79
C GLU A 170 5.35 19.14 -0.18
N SER A 171 4.85 20.35 0.07
CA SER A 171 3.86 20.97 -0.80
C SER A 171 4.41 21.35 -2.20
N TYR A 172 3.62 21.09 -3.24
CA TYR A 172 3.92 21.41 -4.64
C TYR A 172 3.25 22.73 -5.07
N SER A 173 3.90 23.47 -5.98
CA SER A 173 3.32 24.69 -6.55
C SER A 173 2.29 24.35 -7.63
N ALA A 174 1.02 24.69 -7.40
CA ALA A 174 -0.10 24.47 -8.34
C ALA A 174 0.09 25.15 -9.71
N LYS A 175 0.90 26.22 -9.81
CA LYS A 175 1.19 26.91 -11.07
C LYS A 175 2.27 26.26 -11.92
N SER A 176 3.17 25.47 -11.31
CA SER A 176 4.38 24.98 -11.99
C SER A 176 4.60 23.48 -11.86
N GLY A 177 3.85 22.77 -11.01
CA GLY A 177 4.08 21.36 -10.68
C GLY A 177 5.44 21.10 -10.01
N ARG A 178 6.21 22.15 -9.73
CA ARG A 178 7.55 22.06 -9.13
C ARG A 178 7.47 22.21 -7.62
N ARG A 179 8.41 21.57 -6.92
CA ARG A 179 8.63 21.77 -5.48
C ARG A 179 8.74 23.27 -5.19
N THR A 180 8.02 23.72 -4.16
CA THR A 180 8.06 25.11 -3.74
C THR A 180 9.47 25.46 -3.23
N LYS A 181 9.99 26.65 -3.55
CA LYS A 181 11.37 27.06 -3.15
C LYS A 181 11.56 27.12 -1.63
N ARG A 182 10.47 27.27 -0.87
CA ARG A 182 10.44 27.09 0.58
C ARG A 182 9.90 25.70 0.85
N LYS A 183 10.78 24.77 1.22
CA LYS A 183 10.46 23.43 1.71
C LYS A 183 9.44 23.53 2.85
N ARG A 184 8.14 23.54 2.52
CA ARG A 184 7.05 23.52 3.50
C ARG A 184 6.57 22.06 3.57
N PRO A 185 6.79 21.37 4.71
CA PRO A 185 6.17 20.07 4.96
C PRO A 185 4.65 20.15 4.79
N LEU A 186 4.04 19.05 4.33
CA LEU A 186 2.59 18.96 4.34
C LEU A 186 2.05 19.11 5.76
N VAL A 187 0.92 19.79 5.90
CA VAL A 187 0.27 20.01 7.20
C VAL A 187 -0.86 19.01 7.36
N ASP A 188 -0.84 18.27 8.48
CA ASP A 188 -1.88 17.33 8.88
C ASP A 188 -2.30 16.37 7.75
N SER A 189 -1.32 15.79 7.04
CA SER A 189 -1.57 14.81 5.98
C SER A 189 -2.30 13.55 6.50
N ASN A 190 -2.23 13.26 7.79
CA ASN A 190 -2.90 12.09 8.39
C ASN A 190 -2.52 10.78 7.67
N GLU A 191 -1.25 10.66 7.30
CA GLU A 191 -0.66 9.48 6.71
C GLU A 191 -0.52 8.37 7.76
N THR A 192 -0.85 7.15 7.38
CA THR A 192 -0.73 5.94 8.20
C THR A 192 -0.08 4.83 7.39
N ILE A 193 0.52 3.84 8.06
CA ILE A 193 0.93 2.61 7.40
C ILE A 193 -0.19 1.58 7.54
N HIS A 194 -0.52 0.87 6.47
CA HIS A 194 -1.48 -0.22 6.58
C HIS A 194 -0.84 -1.44 7.25
N PRO A 195 -1.52 -2.16 8.17
CA PRO A 195 -0.96 -3.32 8.88
C PRO A 195 -0.41 -4.42 7.96
N SER A 196 -0.88 -4.51 6.71
CA SER A 196 -0.34 -5.45 5.72
C SER A 196 1.16 -5.28 5.48
N ALA A 197 1.73 -4.06 5.59
CA ALA A 197 3.16 -3.85 5.44
C ALA A 197 3.95 -4.56 6.56
N ARG A 198 3.54 -4.38 7.82
CA ARG A 198 4.16 -5.05 8.98
C ARG A 198 4.00 -6.56 8.89
N VAL A 199 2.78 -7.03 8.63
CA VAL A 199 2.51 -8.48 8.54
C VAL A 199 3.32 -9.12 7.42
N ARG A 200 3.46 -8.46 6.27
CA ARG A 200 4.32 -8.93 5.17
C ARG A 200 5.78 -9.05 5.61
N VAL A 201 6.33 -8.05 6.31
CA VAL A 201 7.70 -8.11 6.87
C VAL A 201 7.82 -9.27 7.87
N ALA A 202 6.91 -9.35 8.85
CA ALA A 202 6.96 -10.32 9.94
C ALA A 202 6.79 -11.78 9.47
N CYS A 203 6.01 -11.98 8.41
CA CYS A 203 5.80 -13.30 7.81
C CYS A 203 6.86 -13.68 6.78
N GLY A 204 7.92 -12.86 6.59
CA GLY A 204 8.95 -13.14 5.59
C GLY A 204 8.42 -13.11 4.15
N GLY A 205 7.41 -12.28 3.90
CA GLY A 205 6.86 -12.03 2.57
C GLY A 205 7.94 -11.59 1.59
N LYS A 206 7.73 -11.80 0.29
CA LYS A 206 8.75 -11.54 -0.71
C LYS A 206 8.77 -10.09 -1.18
N GLY A 207 9.95 -9.63 -1.59
CA GLY A 207 10.16 -8.34 -2.25
C GLY A 207 9.55 -8.26 -3.65
N LEU A 208 9.96 -7.23 -4.40
CA LEU A 208 9.62 -7.07 -5.82
C LEU A 208 10.12 -8.28 -6.63
N ASP A 209 9.31 -8.74 -7.58
CA ASP A 209 9.57 -9.90 -8.43
C ASP A 209 9.94 -11.18 -7.65
N ASP A 210 9.41 -11.29 -6.43
CA ASP A 210 9.72 -12.35 -5.46
C ASP A 210 11.20 -12.45 -5.02
N VAL A 211 11.96 -11.38 -5.23
CA VAL A 211 13.39 -11.33 -4.88
C VAL A 211 13.57 -10.94 -3.42
N GLY A 212 14.14 -11.87 -2.64
CA GLY A 212 14.54 -11.63 -1.25
C GLY A 212 13.38 -11.40 -0.27
N PRO A 213 13.70 -11.18 1.02
CA PRO A 213 12.70 -10.79 2.02
C PRO A 213 12.22 -9.36 1.79
N TYR A 214 10.94 -9.13 2.06
CA TYR A 214 10.31 -7.82 1.94
C TYR A 214 10.74 -6.90 3.08
N PHE A 215 11.18 -5.71 2.71
CA PHE A 215 11.17 -4.54 3.57
C PHE A 215 10.98 -3.31 2.67
N PRO A 216 10.00 -2.43 2.96
CA PRO A 216 9.70 -1.31 2.07
C PRO A 216 10.86 -0.34 2.00
N LYS A 217 11.36 -0.09 0.78
CA LYS A 217 12.51 0.79 0.55
C LYS A 217 12.29 2.20 1.10
N GLY A 218 11.05 2.69 1.00
CA GLY A 218 10.68 4.01 1.51
C GLY A 218 10.69 4.16 3.04
N LEU A 219 10.80 3.05 3.77
CA LEU A 219 10.92 3.02 5.23
C LEU A 219 12.28 2.46 5.66
N GLU A 220 13.28 2.40 4.78
CA GLU A 220 14.65 2.03 5.17
C GLU A 220 15.15 2.93 6.32
N GLY A 221 15.64 2.28 7.38
CA GLY A 221 16.07 2.98 8.60
C GLY A 221 14.95 3.25 9.62
N PHE A 222 13.69 2.96 9.30
CA PHE A 222 12.61 2.92 10.27
C PHE A 222 12.63 1.61 11.05
N LYS A 223 12.03 1.63 12.24
CA LYS A 223 11.79 0.46 13.09
C LYS A 223 10.30 0.32 13.34
N ILE A 224 9.81 -0.92 13.33
CA ILE A 224 8.45 -1.24 13.73
C ILE A 224 8.42 -1.35 15.25
N VAL A 225 7.60 -0.55 15.91
CA VAL A 225 7.44 -0.51 17.37
C VAL A 225 5.99 -0.81 17.69
N GLY A 226 5.75 -1.89 18.43
CA GLY A 226 4.40 -2.28 18.89
C GLY A 226 4.26 -2.22 20.41
N PRO A 227 3.04 -2.45 20.92
CA PRO A 227 2.82 -2.67 22.35
C PRO A 227 3.62 -3.86 22.87
N GLU A 228 3.95 -3.85 24.16
CA GLU A 228 4.65 -4.96 24.80
C GLU A 228 3.84 -6.26 24.68
N GLY A 229 4.48 -7.33 24.19
CA GLY A 229 3.84 -8.64 24.00
C GLY A 229 2.94 -8.75 22.76
N ALA A 230 2.82 -7.71 21.93
CA ALA A 230 2.04 -7.78 20.70
C ALA A 230 2.74 -8.63 19.62
N ASP A 231 1.98 -9.47 18.93
CA ASP A 231 2.49 -10.28 17.81
C ASP A 231 2.57 -9.43 16.53
N MET A 232 3.78 -9.31 15.98
CA MET A 232 4.03 -8.61 14.72
C MET A 232 3.39 -9.29 13.50
N ARG A 233 2.95 -10.54 13.61
CA ARG A 233 2.28 -11.26 12.53
C ARG A 233 0.76 -11.19 12.65
N ASP A 234 0.23 -10.80 13.81
CA ASP A 234 -1.20 -10.63 14.01
C ASP A 234 -1.69 -9.38 13.24
N PRO A 235 -2.50 -9.53 12.19
CA PRO A 235 -3.06 -8.41 11.44
C PRO A 235 -4.05 -7.56 12.26
N LEU A 236 -4.63 -8.12 13.34
CA LEU A 236 -5.60 -7.43 14.20
C LEU A 236 -4.96 -6.68 15.37
N ALA A 237 -3.68 -6.91 15.64
CA ALA A 237 -2.95 -6.23 16.70
C ALA A 237 -2.82 -4.73 16.40
N GLN A 238 -3.18 -3.89 17.37
CA GLN A 238 -3.25 -2.43 17.24
C GLN A 238 -2.10 -1.75 18.00
N GLY A 239 -1.82 -0.49 17.66
CA GLY A 239 -0.82 0.33 18.37
C GLY A 239 0.60 0.15 17.86
N PHE A 240 0.77 -0.50 16.71
CA PHE A 240 2.03 -0.52 15.98
C PHE A 240 2.28 0.82 15.28
N LYS A 241 3.54 1.22 15.26
CA LYS A 241 4.03 2.43 14.60
C LYS A 241 5.39 2.19 13.97
N TRP A 242 5.68 2.96 12.93
CA TRP A 242 6.94 2.96 12.22
C TRP A 242 7.71 4.22 12.62
N VAL A 243 8.83 4.03 13.33
CA VAL A 243 9.62 5.12 13.90
C VAL A 243 10.96 5.20 13.17
N GLY A 244 11.20 6.34 12.52
CA GLY A 244 12.42 6.61 11.77
C GLY A 244 12.91 8.03 12.02
N LYS A 245 13.84 8.47 11.17
CA LYS A 245 14.34 9.85 11.16
C LYS A 245 14.28 10.41 9.75
N ASP A 246 13.95 11.69 9.63
CA ASP A 246 14.05 12.41 8.38
C ASP A 246 15.51 12.79 8.05
N VAL A 247 15.69 13.46 6.91
CA VAL A 247 16.99 13.93 6.42
C VAL A 247 17.68 14.92 7.36
N ASP A 248 16.93 15.62 8.20
CA ASP A 248 17.42 16.58 9.18
C ASP A 248 17.63 15.92 10.57
N GLY A 249 17.41 14.60 10.66
CA GLY A 249 17.59 13.81 11.87
C GLY A 249 16.43 13.90 12.88
N LYS A 250 15.33 14.55 12.52
CA LYS A 250 14.13 14.65 13.34
C LYS A 250 13.36 13.33 13.30
N GLU A 251 12.80 12.93 14.44
CA GLU A 251 11.99 11.72 14.53
C GLU A 251 10.72 11.85 13.67
N VAL A 252 10.45 10.81 12.89
CA VAL A 252 9.23 10.63 12.10
C VAL A 252 8.52 9.39 12.63
N VAL A 253 7.26 9.55 13.01
CA VAL A 253 6.41 8.46 13.51
C VAL A 253 5.20 8.34 12.58
N LEU A 254 5.00 7.13 12.05
CA LEU A 254 3.84 6.78 11.25
C LEU A 254 3.06 5.69 11.97
N GLU A 255 1.86 6.01 12.42
CA GLU A 255 0.97 5.06 13.09
C GLU A 255 0.37 4.07 12.08
N GLU A 256 0.04 2.86 12.51
CA GLU A 256 -0.72 1.94 11.70
C GLU A 256 -2.23 2.26 11.73
N CYS A 257 -2.90 2.15 10.58
CA CYS A 257 -4.36 2.24 10.55
C CYS A 257 -5.01 0.96 11.09
N LYS A 258 -6.29 1.05 11.45
CA LYS A 258 -7.08 -0.10 11.90
C LYS A 258 -7.78 -0.76 10.71
N LEU A 259 -7.84 -2.09 10.72
CA LEU A 259 -8.63 -2.82 9.74
C LEU A 259 -10.13 -2.58 9.98
N GLY A 260 -10.83 -2.19 8.92
CA GLY A 260 -12.28 -2.07 8.90
C GLY A 260 -12.98 -3.41 8.77
N ALA A 261 -14.32 -3.39 8.86
CA ALA A 261 -15.12 -4.62 8.85
C ALA A 261 -14.98 -5.45 7.57
N ILE A 262 -14.86 -4.80 6.40
CA ILE A 262 -14.72 -5.50 5.11
C ILE A 262 -13.30 -6.07 4.97
N GLU A 263 -12.28 -5.37 5.48
CA GLU A 263 -10.91 -5.89 5.54
C GLU A 263 -10.81 -7.12 6.42
N ILE A 264 -11.48 -7.11 7.58
CA ILE A 264 -11.55 -8.26 8.48
C ILE A 264 -12.26 -9.45 7.78
N ALA A 265 -13.33 -9.19 7.02
CA ALA A 265 -14.01 -10.24 6.27
C ALA A 265 -13.09 -10.84 5.19
N LEU A 266 -12.37 -10.00 4.44
CA LEU A 266 -11.36 -10.44 3.47
C LEU A 266 -10.25 -11.26 4.13
N LEU A 267 -9.77 -10.82 5.31
CA LEU A 267 -8.75 -11.52 6.08
C LEU A 267 -9.21 -12.94 6.48
N VAL A 268 -10.45 -13.08 6.95
CA VAL A 268 -11.03 -14.39 7.30
C VAL A 268 -11.15 -15.28 6.06
N ALA A 269 -11.70 -14.76 4.96
CA ALA A 269 -11.85 -15.51 3.71
C ALA A 269 -10.48 -15.94 3.15
N SER A 270 -9.48 -15.06 3.24
CA SER A 270 -8.09 -15.34 2.90
C SER A 270 -7.51 -16.48 3.71
N ARG A 271 -7.81 -16.49 5.01
CA ARG A 271 -7.37 -17.56 5.90
C ARG A 271 -7.92 -18.91 5.50
N GLU A 272 -9.23 -18.99 5.32
CA GLU A 272 -9.92 -20.21 4.90
C GLU A 272 -9.40 -20.73 3.55
N ALA A 273 -9.13 -19.82 2.60
CA ALA A 273 -8.59 -20.17 1.28
C ALA A 273 -7.21 -20.83 1.36
N VAL A 274 -6.30 -20.30 2.20
CA VAL A 274 -4.96 -20.86 2.41
C VAL A 274 -5.05 -22.21 3.14
N GLU A 275 -5.84 -22.30 4.21
CA GLU A 275 -6.04 -23.54 4.96
C GLU A 275 -6.59 -24.66 4.08
N GLU A 276 -7.55 -24.35 3.20
CA GLU A 276 -8.11 -25.30 2.23
C GLU A 276 -7.08 -25.75 1.19
N GLN A 277 -6.22 -24.86 0.72
CA GLN A 277 -5.15 -25.19 -0.23
C GLN A 277 -4.11 -26.12 0.40
N GLU A 278 -3.69 -25.85 1.64
CA GLU A 278 -2.75 -26.70 2.36
C GLU A 278 -3.36 -28.07 2.70
N ARG A 279 -4.66 -28.11 3.03
CA ARG A 279 -5.39 -29.37 3.21
C ARG A 279 -5.38 -30.23 1.94
N LYS A 280 -5.50 -29.62 0.75
CA LYS A 280 -5.39 -30.33 -0.54
C LYS A 280 -3.99 -30.90 -0.78
N LYS A 281 -2.95 -30.29 -0.21
CA LYS A 281 -1.57 -30.79 -0.23
C LYS A 281 -1.30 -31.88 0.84
N GLY A 282 -2.31 -32.22 1.66
CA GLY A 282 -2.20 -33.23 2.71
C GLY A 282 -1.67 -32.72 4.05
N VAL A 283 -1.53 -31.40 4.22
CA VAL A 283 -1.13 -30.77 5.48
C VAL A 283 -2.32 -30.71 6.42
N ARG A 284 -2.15 -31.07 7.70
CA ARG A 284 -3.23 -30.96 8.69
C ARG A 284 -3.47 -29.49 9.03
N SER A 285 -4.72 -29.08 9.24
CA SER A 285 -5.06 -27.67 9.55
C SER A 285 -4.32 -27.10 10.78
N GLN A 286 -3.93 -27.95 11.74
CA GLN A 286 -3.14 -27.57 12.91
C GLN A 286 -1.66 -27.31 12.61
N GLU A 287 -1.17 -27.77 11.46
CA GLU A 287 0.21 -27.62 10.96
C GLU A 287 0.32 -26.49 9.92
N VAL A 288 -0.81 -25.90 9.50
CA VAL A 288 -0.80 -24.75 8.60
C VAL A 288 -0.30 -23.54 9.39
N GLU A 289 0.95 -23.17 9.18
CA GLU A 289 1.52 -21.92 9.69
C GLU A 289 0.86 -20.74 8.98
N TRP A 290 -0.27 -20.28 9.53
CA TRP A 290 -0.99 -19.13 9.01
C TRP A 290 -0.51 -17.85 9.66
N GLN A 291 0.35 -17.09 8.99
CA GLN A 291 0.92 -15.84 9.52
C GLN A 291 1.27 -15.98 11.01
N ARG A 292 1.81 -17.14 11.39
CA ARG A 292 2.13 -17.50 12.76
C ARG A 292 3.57 -17.92 12.79
N GLY A 293 4.28 -17.26 13.67
CA GLY A 293 5.46 -17.80 14.29
C GLY A 293 5.79 -16.85 15.45
N ASP A 294 6.78 -17.22 16.22
CA ASP A 294 7.35 -16.31 17.19
C ASP A 294 8.40 -15.40 16.54
N VAL A 295 8.39 -14.11 16.88
CA VAL A 295 9.58 -13.25 16.77
C VAL A 295 9.69 -12.43 18.04
N THR A 296 10.55 -12.85 18.95
CA THR A 296 11.11 -11.98 19.99
C THR A 296 12.24 -11.16 19.35
N GLY A 297 12.01 -9.88 19.04
CA GLY A 297 13.09 -8.98 18.64
C GLY A 297 12.68 -7.85 17.69
N VAL A 298 13.35 -6.70 17.84
CA VAL A 298 13.24 -5.54 16.95
C VAL A 298 13.70 -5.92 15.54
N VAL A 299 12.81 -5.87 14.55
CA VAL A 299 13.18 -6.06 13.14
C VAL A 299 13.76 -4.75 12.61
N ASN A 300 15.09 -4.71 12.42
CA ASN A 300 15.78 -3.59 11.77
C ASN A 300 15.96 -3.90 10.28
N GLY A 301 15.55 -2.98 9.40
CA GLY A 301 15.74 -3.10 7.95
C GLY A 301 17.19 -3.07 7.44
N LYS A 302 18.20 -3.11 8.33
CA LYS A 302 19.64 -3.11 7.98
C LYS A 302 20.30 -4.47 8.07
N ASP A 303 19.71 -5.43 8.75
CA ASP A 303 20.33 -6.74 8.96
C ASP A 303 19.87 -7.72 7.88
N LYS A 304 20.46 -7.56 6.68
CA LYS A 304 20.43 -8.60 5.64
C LYS A 304 21.52 -9.62 5.96
N HIS A 305 21.13 -10.84 6.33
CA HIS A 305 22.00 -12.02 6.24
C HIS A 305 21.38 -13.02 5.27
#